data_AF-A0A6J1X5U6-F1
#
_entry.id   AF-A0A6J1X5U6-F1
#
_cell.length_a   1.000
_cell.length_b   1.000
_cell.length_c   1.000
_cell.angle_alpha   90.00
_cell.angle_beta   90.00
_cell.angle_gamma   90.00
#
_symmetry.space_group_name_H-M   'P 1'
#
loop_
_entity.id
_entity.type
_entity.pdbx_description
1 polymer ?
#
loop_
_entity_poly.entity_id
_entity_poly.type
_entity_poly.pdbx_seq_one_letter_code
_entity_poly.pdbx_strand_id
1 'polypeptide(L)'
;MADNEQKAMQLMAEAEKKLNSSKTFLGSLFGGSSKVEEAVDCYLRAANLFKMAKKWPQAGQAFCNAAQLHLKAGVRHDAATNFVDASNCYKKCDPNGM
;
A
#
# COMPACT_ATOMS: atom_id res chain seq x y z
N MET A 1 -13.04 -15.55 8.36
CA MET A 1 -12.18 -14.35 8.23
C MET A 1 -10.89 -14.65 7.45
N ALA A 2 -10.88 -15.65 6.53
CA ALA A 2 -9.75 -15.89 5.63
C ALA A 2 -9.87 -15.06 4.33
N ASP A 3 -11.09 -14.64 3.99
CA ASP A 3 -11.40 -13.93 2.76
C ASP A 3 -10.77 -12.54 2.68
N ASN A 4 -10.63 -11.86 3.82
CA ASN A 4 -10.08 -10.50 3.86
C ASN A 4 -8.58 -10.49 3.57
N GLU A 5 -7.84 -11.44 4.14
CA GLU A 5 -6.40 -11.57 3.88
C GLU A 5 -6.13 -11.95 2.43
N GLN A 6 -6.86 -12.93 1.89
CA GLN A 6 -6.71 -13.33 0.49
C GLN A 6 -7.06 -12.19 -0.47
N LYS A 7 -8.17 -11.46 -0.23
CA LYS A 7 -8.53 -10.27 -1.02
C LYS A 7 -7.47 -9.17 -0.93
N ALA A 8 -6.89 -8.96 0.26
CA ALA A 8 -5.82 -7.99 0.45
C ALA A 8 -4.56 -8.36 -0.36
N MET A 9 -4.17 -9.64 -0.35
CA MET A 9 -3.05 -10.12 -1.15
C MET A 9 -3.30 -9.95 -2.65
N GLN A 10 -4.52 -10.23 -3.12
CA GLN A 10 -4.89 -10.02 -4.51
C GLN A 10 -4.78 -8.56 -4.93
N LEU A 11 -5.27 -7.64 -4.08
CA LEU A 11 -5.14 -6.20 -4.33
C LEU A 11 -3.69 -5.72 -4.35
N MET A 12 -2.83 -6.26 -3.48
CA MET A 12 -1.39 -5.96 -3.52
C MET A 12 -0.76 -6.45 -4.83
N ALA A 13 -1.06 -7.67 -5.25
CA ALA A 13 -0.55 -8.21 -6.51
C ALA A 13 -1.06 -7.41 -7.72
N GLU A 14 -2.31 -6.95 -7.68
CA GLU A 14 -2.87 -6.07 -8.70
C GLU A 14 -2.14 -4.72 -8.74
N ALA A 15 -1.89 -4.11 -7.58
CA ALA A 15 -1.13 -2.86 -7.47
C ALA A 15 0.29 -3.02 -8.05
N GLU A 16 1.01 -4.09 -7.69
CA GLU A 16 2.33 -4.39 -8.24
C GLU A 16 2.29 -4.59 -9.76
N LYS A 17 1.28 -5.31 -10.27
CA LYS A 17 1.11 -5.52 -11.71
C LYS A 17 0.87 -4.20 -12.45
N LYS A 18 0.06 -3.29 -11.88
CA LYS A 18 -0.18 -1.95 -12.44
C LYS A 18 1.11 -1.13 -12.50
N LEU A 19 1.92 -1.17 -11.45
CA LEU A 19 3.22 -0.50 -11.40
C LEU A 19 4.24 -1.10 -12.39
N ASN A 20 4.30 -2.42 -12.49
CA ASN A 20 5.27 -3.13 -13.33
C ASN A 20 4.93 -3.05 -14.83
N SER A 21 3.62 -3.01 -15.14
CA SER A 21 3.13 -2.69 -16.49
C SER A 21 3.58 -1.30 -16.95
N SER A 22 3.74 -0.34 -16.02
CA SER A 22 4.26 0.99 -16.33
C SER A 22 5.78 1.00 -16.64
N LYS A 23 6.53 -0.01 -16.18
CA LYS A 23 7.98 -0.12 -16.39
C LYS A 23 8.37 -0.75 -17.73
N THR A 24 7.50 -1.58 -18.31
CA THR A 24 7.89 -2.52 -19.38
C THR A 24 7.70 -1.99 -20.80
N PHE A 25 6.83 -0.99 -21.03
CA PHE A 25 6.48 -0.60 -22.41
C PHE A 25 6.81 0.86 -22.79
N LEU A 26 6.97 1.79 -21.84
CA LEU A 26 7.22 3.20 -22.17
C LEU A 26 7.78 3.98 -20.95
N GLY A 27 8.77 3.42 -20.26
CA GLY A 27 9.32 4.01 -19.03
C GLY A 27 10.14 5.29 -19.19
N SER A 28 10.16 5.94 -20.36
CA SER A 28 11.25 6.87 -20.67
C SER A 28 10.96 8.37 -20.58
N LEU A 29 9.71 8.89 -20.48
CA LEU A 29 9.60 10.36 -20.50
C LEU A 29 8.40 11.12 -19.94
N PHE A 30 7.28 10.56 -19.47
CA PHE A 30 6.19 11.27 -18.76
C PHE A 30 4.89 10.48 -19.02
N GLY A 31 4.09 10.17 -18.00
CA GLY A 31 2.73 9.60 -18.23
C GLY A 31 2.25 8.53 -17.25
N GLY A 32 2.97 8.28 -16.15
CA GLY A 32 2.64 7.21 -15.18
C GLY A 32 1.66 7.57 -14.06
N SER A 33 1.17 8.82 -13.96
CA SER A 33 0.50 9.31 -12.74
C SER A 33 -0.77 8.54 -12.37
N SER A 34 -1.68 8.29 -13.31
CA SER A 34 -2.92 7.55 -13.01
C SER A 34 -2.67 6.10 -12.59
N LYS A 35 -1.66 5.43 -13.15
CA LYS A 35 -1.34 4.04 -12.74
C LYS A 35 -0.78 3.99 -11.33
N VAL A 36 0.00 5.01 -10.95
CA VAL A 36 0.52 5.15 -9.59
C VAL A 36 -0.62 5.39 -8.61
N GLU A 37 -1.54 6.29 -8.92
CA GLU A 37 -2.74 6.56 -8.10
C GLU A 37 -3.63 5.31 -7.95
N GLU A 38 -3.90 4.59 -9.04
CA GLU A 38 -4.66 3.34 -8.96
C GLU A 38 -3.96 2.27 -8.11
N ALA A 39 -2.64 2.13 -8.24
CA ALA A 39 -1.88 1.18 -7.43
C ALA A 39 -1.91 1.57 -5.95
N VAL A 40 -1.81 2.87 -5.64
CA VAL A 40 -1.96 3.38 -4.28
C VAL A 40 -3.32 3.03 -3.71
N ASP A 41 -4.40 3.27 -4.45
CA ASP A 41 -5.76 2.99 -3.97
C ASP A 41 -5.95 1.48 -3.69
N CYS A 42 -5.39 0.61 -4.53
CA CYS A 42 -5.31 -0.84 -4.29
C CYS A 42 -4.57 -1.18 -2.99
N TYR A 43 -3.40 -0.56 -2.73
CA TYR A 43 -2.64 -0.77 -1.50
C TYR A 43 -3.40 -0.30 -0.25
N LEU A 44 -4.07 0.84 -0.30
CA LEU A 44 -4.85 1.36 0.83
C LEU A 44 -6.05 0.46 1.16
N ARG A 45 -6.75 -0.05 0.13
CA ARG A 45 -7.81 -1.04 0.32
C ARG A 45 -7.27 -2.35 0.90
N ALA A 46 -6.14 -2.84 0.40
CA ALA A 46 -5.48 -4.01 0.94
C ALA A 46 -5.10 -3.81 2.41
N ALA A 47 -4.54 -2.65 2.76
CA ALA A 47 -4.16 -2.32 4.13
C ALA A 47 -5.36 -2.35 5.09
N ASN A 48 -6.51 -1.80 4.69
CA ASN A 48 -7.75 -1.87 5.47
C ASN A 48 -8.24 -3.31 5.67
N LEU A 49 -8.18 -4.14 4.64
CA LEU A 49 -8.53 -5.55 4.75
C LEU A 49 -7.57 -6.32 5.67
N PHE A 50 -6.27 -6.04 5.59
CA PHE A 50 -5.28 -6.61 6.52
C PHE A 50 -5.56 -6.17 7.98
N LYS A 51 -5.96 -4.92 8.22
CA LYS A 51 -6.41 -4.46 9.56
C LYS A 51 -7.61 -5.27 10.04
N MET A 52 -8.61 -5.50 9.18
CA MET A 52 -9.78 -6.34 9.54
C MET A 52 -9.41 -7.80 9.81
N ALA A 53 -8.38 -8.31 9.13
CA ALA A 53 -7.82 -9.64 9.35
C ALA A 53 -6.86 -9.71 10.56
N LYS A 54 -6.68 -8.62 11.32
CA LYS A 54 -5.70 -8.47 12.42
C LYS A 54 -4.25 -8.75 11.98
N LYS A 55 -3.96 -8.57 10.69
CA LYS A 55 -2.66 -8.74 10.07
C LYS A 55 -1.89 -7.42 10.06
N TRP A 56 -1.50 -6.98 11.24
CA TRP A 56 -0.86 -5.68 11.45
C TRP A 56 0.45 -5.46 10.65
N PRO A 57 1.37 -6.45 10.53
CA PRO A 57 2.57 -6.29 9.71
C PRO A 57 2.25 -6.06 8.23
N GLN A 58 1.35 -6.86 7.69
CA GLN A 58 0.97 -6.81 6.28
C GLN A 58 0.22 -5.51 5.96
N ALA A 59 -0.63 -5.04 6.88
CA ALA A 59 -1.26 -3.73 6.77
C ALA A 59 -0.23 -2.60 6.74
N GLY A 60 0.75 -2.62 7.66
CA GLY A 60 1.83 -1.63 7.71
C GLY A 60 2.66 -1.61 6.43
N GLN A 61 2.97 -2.78 5.88
CA GLN A 61 3.72 -2.89 4.63
C GLN A 61 2.95 -2.28 3.46
N ALA A 62 1.65 -2.57 3.34
CA ALA A 62 0.79 -2.02 2.32
C ALA A 62 0.71 -0.48 2.40
N PHE A 63 0.55 0.09 3.61
CA PHE A 63 0.60 1.54 3.81
C PHE A 63 1.95 2.16 3.44
N CYS A 64 3.06 1.52 3.79
CA CYS A 64 4.40 1.99 3.40
C CYS A 64 4.56 2.02 1.88
N ASN A 65 4.07 1.00 1.17
CA ASN A 65 4.10 0.96 -0.29
C ASN A 65 3.27 2.10 -0.90
N ALA A 66 2.04 2.32 -0.41
CA ALA A 66 1.21 3.46 -0.81
C ALA A 66 1.88 4.81 -0.54
N ALA A 67 2.48 4.99 0.64
CA ALA A 67 3.16 6.22 1.03
C ALA A 67 4.36 6.54 0.13
N GLN A 68 5.18 5.53 -0.20
CA GLN A 68 6.32 5.71 -1.12
C GLN A 68 5.87 6.15 -2.51
N LEU A 69 4.75 5.63 -3.00
CA LEU A 69 4.19 6.02 -4.29
C LEU A 69 3.66 7.45 -4.26
N HIS A 70 2.96 7.86 -3.19
CA HIS A 70 2.55 9.24 -3.00
C HIS A 70 3.75 10.20 -2.92
N LEU A 71 4.85 9.82 -2.26
CA LEU A 71 6.09 10.61 -2.27
C LEU A 71 6.62 10.81 -3.69
N LYS A 72 6.62 9.74 -4.51
CA LYS A 72 7.03 9.82 -5.92
C LYS A 72 6.08 10.66 -6.77
N ALA A 73 4.79 10.68 -6.43
CA ALA A 73 3.78 11.53 -7.06
C ALA A 73 3.81 12.99 -6.56
N GLY A 74 4.64 13.31 -5.57
CA GLY A 74 4.72 14.66 -4.98
C GLY A 74 3.66 14.96 -3.91
N VAL A 75 2.82 13.98 -3.57
CA VAL A 75 1.71 14.11 -2.60
C VAL A 75 2.20 13.82 -1.18
N ARG A 76 2.99 14.75 -0.63
CA ARG A 76 3.67 14.57 0.66
C ARG A 76 2.73 14.47 1.86
N HIS A 77 1.57 15.14 1.81
CA HIS A 77 0.59 15.12 2.90
C HIS A 77 0.00 13.72 3.09
N ASP A 78 -0.46 13.10 2.00
CA ASP A 78 -1.04 11.75 2.04
C ASP A 78 0.02 10.69 2.37
N ALA A 79 1.25 10.87 1.87
CA ALA A 79 2.36 10.01 2.25
C ALA A 79 2.62 10.03 3.77
N ALA A 80 2.61 11.20 4.40
CA ALA A 80 2.83 11.33 5.84
C ALA A 80 1.73 10.61 6.63
N THR A 81 0.45 10.82 6.28
CA THR A 81 -0.69 10.13 6.88
C THR A 81 -0.54 8.60 6.79
N ASN A 82 -0.20 8.10 5.60
CA ASN A 82 -0.01 6.66 5.39
C ASN A 82 1.18 6.09 6.18
N PHE A 83 2.29 6.83 6.32
CA PHE A 83 3.41 6.39 7.17
C PHE A 83 3.02 6.36 8.65
N VAL A 84 2.22 7.32 9.13
CA VAL A 84 1.71 7.31 10.50
C VAL A 84 0.81 6.10 10.73
N ASP A 85 -0.10 5.80 9.80
CA ASP A 85 -0.95 4.62 9.86
C ASP A 85 -0.15 3.30 9.81
N ALA A 86 0.88 3.24 8.96
CA ALA A 86 1.81 2.11 8.92
C ALA A 86 2.50 1.92 10.28
N SER A 87 3.02 3.00 10.85
CA SER A 87 3.69 3.00 12.16
C SER A 87 2.75 2.54 13.28
N ASN A 88 1.50 3.01 13.27
CA ASN A 88 0.47 2.58 14.22
C ASN A 88 0.13 1.10 14.07
N CYS A 89 0.11 0.58 12.83
CA CYS A 89 -0.08 -0.85 12.58
C CYS A 89 1.08 -1.67 13.15
N TYR A 90 2.34 -1.30 12.87
CA TYR A 90 3.49 -2.02 13.41
C TYR A 90 3.51 -2.01 14.95
N LYS A 91 3.21 -0.86 15.57
CA LYS A 91 3.08 -0.77 17.04
C LYS A 91 2.00 -1.69 17.61
N LYS A 92 0.92 -1.95 16.87
CA LYS A 92 -0.13 -2.90 17.27
C LYS A 92 0.25 -4.37 17.05
N CYS A 93 1.24 -4.64 16.20
CA CYS A 93 1.73 -6.01 15.99
C CYS A 93 2.52 -6.54 17.19
N ASP A 94 3.03 -5.66 18.05
CA ASP A 94 3.65 -6.02 19.33
C ASP A 94 2.64 -5.86 20.48
N PRO A 95 1.74 -6.84 20.73
CA PRO A 95 0.91 -6.84 21.93
C PRO A 95 1.72 -7.10 23.22
N ASN A 96 3.02 -7.38 23.12
CA ASN A 96 3.93 -7.62 24.25
C ASN A 96 5.06 -6.58 24.36
N GLY A 97 4.87 -5.38 23.81
CA GLY A 97 5.78 -4.25 24.02
C GLY A 97 5.61 -3.60 25.40
N MET A 98 5.68 -4.40 26.47
CA MET A 98 6.07 -4.13 27.87
C MET A 98 5.72 -5.33 28.76
#